data_AF-A0A849QP71-F1
#
_entry.id   AF-A0A849QP71-F1
#
_cell.length_a   1.000
_cell.length_b   1.000
_cell.length_c   1.000
_cell.angle_alpha   90.00
_cell.angle_beta   90.00
_cell.angle_gamma   90.00
#
_symmetry.space_group_name_H-M   'P 1'
#
loop_
_entity.id
_entity.type
_entity.pdbx_description
1 polymer ?
#
loop_
_entity_poly.entity_id
_entity_poly.type
_entity_poly.pdbx_seq_one_letter_code
_entity_poly.pdbx_strand_id
1 'polypeptide(L)' 'MSKELRHDRHTVSLLTDHKVFSPKYRGKVLVGDVAMLAEAIIRKTCKELDIKIIDM' A
#
# COMPACT_ATOMS: atom_id res chain seq x y z
N MET A 1 6.69 -14.94 -9.92
CA MET A 1 6.36 -13.51 -10.14
C MET A 1 7.55 -12.89 -10.86
N SER A 2 7.42 -12.55 -12.15
CA SER A 2 8.46 -11.84 -12.89
C SER A 2 8.75 -10.50 -12.19
N LYS A 3 10.01 -10.22 -11.85
CA LYS A 3 10.41 -8.97 -11.19
C LYS A 3 10.60 -7.89 -12.26
N GLU A 4 9.49 -7.28 -12.67
CA GLU A 4 9.50 -6.13 -13.57
C GLU A 4 10.16 -4.94 -12.86
N LEU A 5 11.28 -4.46 -13.41
CA LEU A 5 12.01 -3.32 -12.87
C LEU A 5 11.28 -2.02 -13.26
N ARG A 6 11.21 -1.07 -12.32
CA ARG A 6 10.77 0.29 -12.63
C ARG A 6 11.91 1.01 -13.34
N HIS A 7 11.60 1.65 -14.46
CA HIS A 7 12.53 2.48 -15.22
C HIS A 7 12.07 3.93 -15.18
N ASP A 8 13.00 4.83 -14.87
CA ASP A 8 12.89 6.27 -15.03
C ASP A 8 14.09 6.77 -15.86
N ARG A 9 14.13 8.06 -16.23
CA ARG A 9 15.11 8.65 -17.15
C ARG A 9 16.58 8.28 -16.84
N HIS A 10 16.92 8.17 -15.56
CA HIS A 10 18.28 7.88 -15.10
C HIS A 10 18.36 6.81 -14.01
N THR A 11 17.23 6.16 -13.68
CA THR A 11 17.14 5.25 -12.54
C THR A 11 16.44 3.95 -12.95
N VAL A 12 17.01 2.83 -12.54
CA VAL A 12 16.36 1.52 -12.59
C VAL A 12 16.25 1.01 -11.17
N SER A 13 15.05 0.69 -10.71
CA SER A 13 14.84 0.30 -9.31
C SER A 13 13.77 -0.77 -9.14
N LEU A 14 13.89 -1.49 -8.02
CA LEU A 14 12.88 -2.42 -7.51
C LEU A 14 12.81 -2.23 -6.00
N LEU A 15 12.10 -1.19 -5.59
CA LEU A 15 11.90 -0.86 -4.18
C LEU A 15 10.62 -1.53 -3.73
N THR A 16 10.72 -2.38 -2.70
CA THR A 16 9.58 -3.10 -2.13
C THR A 16 9.66 -3.03 -0.63
N ASP A 17 8.58 -2.57 -0.01
CA ASP A 17 8.46 -2.38 1.43
C ASP A 17 7.31 -3.22 1.98
N HIS A 18 7.50 -3.79 3.16
CA HIS A 18 6.43 -4.35 3.97
C HIS A 18 6.03 -3.32 5.04
N LYS A 19 4.83 -2.75 4.93
CA LYS A 19 4.33 -1.72 5.84
C LYS A 19 3.21 -2.29 6.71
N VAL A 20 3.30 -2.06 8.02
CA VAL A 20 2.30 -2.46 9.01
C VAL A 20 2.05 -1.28 9.94
N PHE A 21 0.79 -1.07 10.31
CA PHE A 21 0.41 -0.07 11.31
C PHE A 21 -0.69 -0.63 12.22
N SER A 22 -0.93 0.04 13.35
CA SER A 22 -2.02 -0.29 14.27
C SER A 22 -2.86 0.94 14.59
N PRO A 23 -4.17 0.80 14.81
CA PRO A 23 -5.00 1.88 15.31
C PRO A 23 -4.50 2.42 16.64
N LYS A 24 -4.86 3.67 16.96
CA LYS A 24 -4.57 4.26 18.27
C LYS A 24 -5.13 3.35 19.38
N TYR A 25 -4.32 3.14 20.43
CA TYR A 25 -4.63 2.21 21.54
C TYR A 25 -4.85 0.75 21.13
N ARG A 26 -4.45 0.34 19.91
CA ARG A 26 -4.69 -1.00 19.35
C ARG A 26 -6.17 -1.41 19.40
N GLY A 27 -7.08 -0.43 19.30
CA GLY A 27 -8.51 -0.71 19.25
C GLY A 27 -8.86 -1.58 18.04
N LYS A 28 -9.76 -2.56 18.24
CA LYS A 28 -10.26 -3.44 17.17
C LYS A 28 -11.32 -2.74 16.31
N VAL A 29 -10.95 -1.59 15.74
CA VAL A 29 -11.86 -0.71 14.99
C VAL A 29 -11.83 -0.95 13.48
N LEU A 30 -10.77 -1.57 12.96
CA LEU A 30 -10.64 -1.92 11.54
C LEU A 30 -11.38 -3.23 11.26
N VAL A 31 -12.71 -3.21 11.36
CA VAL A 31 -13.61 -4.34 11.07
C VAL A 31 -14.82 -3.86 10.28
N GLY A 32 -15.47 -4.76 9.53
CA GLY A 32 -16.67 -4.46 8.76
C GLY A 32 -16.47 -3.30 7.78
N ASP A 33 -17.42 -2.36 7.75
CA ASP A 33 -17.41 -1.20 6.85
C ASP A 33 -16.18 -0.30 7.04
N VAL A 34 -15.69 -0.18 8.28
CA VAL A 34 -14.50 0.63 8.59
C VAL A 34 -13.25 0.04 7.92
N ALA A 35 -13.12 -1.29 7.91
CA ALA A 35 -12.01 -1.95 7.21
C ALA A 35 -12.10 -1.74 5.69
N MET A 36 -13.30 -1.91 5.12
CA MET A 36 -13.53 -1.72 3.68
C MET A 36 -13.21 -0.29 3.22
N LEU A 37 -13.67 0.71 3.98
CA LEU A 37 -13.40 2.12 3.67
C LEU A 37 -11.93 2.47 3.85
N ALA A 38 -11.28 1.97 4.91
CA ALA A 38 -9.85 2.18 5.12
C ALA A 38 -9.03 1.59 3.95
N GLU A 39 -9.38 0.38 3.50
CA GLU A 39 -8.78 -0.25 2.33
C GLU A 39 -8.96 0.60 1.06
N ALA A 40 -10.18 1.07 0.79
CA ALA A 40 -10.46 1.91 -0.37
C ALA A 40 -9.63 3.21 -0.37
N ILE A 41 -9.49 3.85 0.80
CA ILE A 41 -8.67 5.06 0.97
C ILE A 41 -7.20 4.74 0.72
N ILE A 42 -6.66 3.67 1.31
CA ILE A 42 -5.25 3.26 1.12
C ILE A 42 -4.98 3.01 -0.36
N ARG A 43 -5.85 2.25 -1.06
CA ARG A 43 -5.70 1.98 -2.49
C ARG A 43 -5.74 3.25 -3.34
N LYS A 44 -6.63 4.20 -3.01
CA LYS A 44 -6.70 5.50 -3.69
C LYS A 44 -5.41 6.29 -3.49
N THR A 45 -4.92 6.41 -2.26
CA THR A 45 -3.68 7.13 -1.96
C THR A 45 -2.46 6.49 -2.61
N CYS A 46 -2.34 5.15 -2.61
CA CYS A 46 -1.27 4.46 -3.32
C CYS A 46 -1.31 4.73 -4.83
N LYS A 47 -2.49 4.77 -5.44
CA LYS A 47 -2.64 5.11 -6.86
C LYS A 47 -2.20 6.55 -7.15
N GLU A 48 -2.56 7.51 -6.30
CA GLU A 48 -2.15 8.92 -6.44
C GLU A 48 -0.64 9.11 -6.29
N LEU A 49 0.02 8.28 -5.48
CA LEU A 49 1.47 8.30 -5.25
C LEU A 49 2.27 7.41 -6.21
N ASP A 50 1.63 6.77 -7.20
CA ASP A 50 2.27 5.83 -8.12
C ASP A 50 2.96 4.65 -7.40
N ILE A 51 2.34 4.16 -6.33
CA ILE A 51 2.79 3.01 -5.54
C ILE A 51 1.98 1.77 -5.93
N LYS A 52 2.70 0.73 -6.37
CA LYS A 52 2.12 -0.58 -6.69
C LYS A 52 1.92 -1.41 -5.42
N ILE A 53 0.66 -1.73 -5.10
CA ILE A 53 0.32 -2.68 -4.03
C ILE A 53 0.55 -4.10 -4.54
N ILE A 54 1.35 -4.89 -3.81
CA ILE A 54 1.62 -6.30 -4.13
C ILE A 54 0.67 -7.20 -3.34
N ASP A 55 0.50 -6.91 -2.06
CA ASP A 55 -0.34 -7.63 -1.12
C ASP A 55 -0.89 -6.66 -0.07
N MET A 56 -2.06 -6.95 0.49
CA MET A 56 -2.74 -6.08 1.45
C MET A 56 -3.47 -6.84 2.54
#